data_AF-A0AAW8KJY0-F1
#
_entry.id   AF-A0AAW8KJY0-F1
#
_cell.length_a   1.000
_cell.length_b   1.000
_cell.length_c   1.000
_cell.angle_alpha   90.00
_cell.angle_beta   90.00
_cell.angle_gamma   90.00
#
_symmetry.space_group_name_H-M   'P 1'
#
loop_
_entity.id
_entity.type
_entity.pdbx_description
1 polymer ?
#
loop_
_entity_poly.entity_id
_entity_poly.type
_entity_poly.pdbx_seq_one_letter_code
_entity_poly.pdbx_strand_id
1 'polypeptide(L)'
;YGIPQYVNVQYPWDGVEALRPGEVSETNNPTASYVCRFDLTAQEAAQRVVLTLEGVESSAAVWLNGAFIGYGEDGFTPTRYDVTSAVRA
;
A
#
# COMPACT_ATOMS: atom_id res chain seq x y z
N TYR A 1 0.34 3.74 -14.75
CA TYR A 1 1.51 3.22 -15.48
C TYR A 1 1.32 1.73 -15.71
N GLY A 2 1.99 1.15 -16.70
CA GLY A 2 1.75 -0.23 -17.11
C GLY A 2 0.63 -0.35 -18.16
N ILE A 3 0.23 -1.59 -18.44
CA ILE A 3 -0.78 -1.93 -19.44
C ILE A 3 -1.98 -2.55 -18.71
N PRO A 4 -3.21 -2.04 -18.86
CA PRO A 4 -4.39 -2.66 -18.29
C PRO A 4 -4.55 -4.10 -18.78
N GLN A 5 -4.88 -5.02 -17.87
CA GLN A 5 -5.12 -6.42 -18.21
C GLN A 5 -6.56 -6.81 -17.85
N TYR A 6 -7.17 -7.59 -18.74
CA TYR A 6 -8.50 -8.15 -18.54
C TYR A 6 -8.47 -9.65 -18.84
N VAL A 7 -8.97 -10.42 -17.89
CA VAL A 7 -9.22 -11.85 -17.97
C VAL A 7 -10.58 -12.11 -17.34
N ASN A 8 -11.30 -13.13 -17.81
CA ASN A 8 -12.64 -13.41 -17.30
C ASN A 8 -12.60 -14.33 -16.06
N VAL A 9 -11.98 -15.50 -16.19
CA VAL A 9 -11.92 -16.52 -15.11
C VAL A 9 -10.49 -16.87 -14.72
N GLN A 10 -9.59 -16.91 -15.70
CA GLN A 10 -8.18 -17.19 -15.50
C GLN A 10 -7.53 -16.11 -14.64
N TYR A 11 -6.45 -16.48 -13.96
CA TYR A 11 -5.54 -15.48 -13.44
C TYR A 11 -4.71 -14.85 -14.58
N PRO A 12 -4.24 -13.59 -14.42
CA PRO A 12 -3.43 -12.93 -15.44
C PRO A 12 -2.12 -13.67 -15.81
N TRP A 13 -1.63 -14.55 -14.95
CA TRP A 13 -0.40 -15.33 -15.13
C TRP A 13 -0.63 -16.75 -15.69
N ASP A 14 -1.88 -17.20 -15.84
CA ASP A 14 -2.17 -18.55 -16.34
C ASP A 14 -1.62 -18.74 -17.76
N GLY A 15 -0.81 -19.80 -17.94
CA GLY A 15 -0.15 -20.10 -19.22
C GLY A 15 1.11 -19.27 -19.50
N VAL A 16 1.47 -18.35 -18.60
CA VAL A 16 2.71 -17.56 -18.64
C VAL A 16 3.68 -18.05 -17.57
N GLU A 17 3.20 -18.24 -16.34
CA GLU A 17 3.99 -18.70 -15.19
C GLU A 17 3.23 -19.75 -14.37
N ALA A 18 3.97 -20.70 -13.79
CA ALA A 18 3.40 -21.77 -12.96
C ALA A 18 3.34 -21.35 -11.48
N LEU A 19 2.49 -20.36 -11.15
CA LEU A 19 2.29 -19.85 -9.80
C LEU A 19 1.23 -20.65 -9.02
N ARG A 20 1.45 -20.82 -7.72
CA ARG A 20 0.51 -21.42 -6.76
C ARG A 20 -0.08 -20.34 -5.86
N PRO A 21 -1.24 -20.59 -5.20
CA PRO A 21 -1.78 -19.66 -4.22
C PRO A 21 -0.74 -19.30 -3.14
N GLY A 22 -0.55 -18.00 -2.92
CA GLY A 22 0.47 -17.45 -2.02
C GLY A 22 1.79 -17.06 -2.71
N GLU A 23 1.98 -17.44 -3.97
CA GLU A 23 3.10 -17.01 -4.79
C GLU A 23 2.72 -15.80 -5.65
N VAL A 24 3.72 -14.98 -5.98
CA VAL A 24 3.62 -13.85 -6.90
C VAL A 24 4.72 -13.99 -7.95
N SER A 25 4.52 -13.43 -9.14
CA SER A 25 5.58 -13.41 -10.16
C SER A 25 6.80 -12.63 -9.65
N GLU A 26 7.99 -13.23 -9.70
CA GLU A 26 9.24 -12.54 -9.35
C GLU A 26 9.76 -11.67 -10.50
N THR A 27 9.29 -11.92 -11.73
CA THR A 27 9.76 -11.22 -12.93
C THR A 27 8.79 -10.14 -13.41
N ASN A 28 7.51 -10.26 -13.07
CA ASN A 28 6.45 -9.36 -13.51
C ASN A 28 5.46 -9.04 -12.38
N ASN A 29 5.91 -8.27 -11.39
CA ASN A 29 5.08 -7.73 -10.30
C ASN A 29 5.23 -6.19 -10.25
N PRO A 30 4.45 -5.44 -11.06
CA PRO A 30 4.55 -3.99 -11.13
C PRO A 30 4.44 -3.34 -9.75
N THR A 31 5.53 -2.72 -9.31
CA THR A 31 5.64 -2.09 -8.00
C THR A 31 5.83 -0.59 -8.18
N ALA A 32 5.09 0.21 -7.40
CA ALA A 32 5.18 1.66 -7.43
C ALA A 32 5.50 2.21 -6.04
N SER A 33 6.27 3.30 -6.00
CA SER A 33 6.58 4.03 -4.77
C SER A 33 6.01 5.43 -4.85
N TYR A 34 5.24 5.81 -3.84
CA TYR A 34 4.62 7.12 -3.72
C TYR A 34 5.22 7.86 -2.53
N VAL A 35 5.54 9.14 -2.72
CA VAL A 35 6.05 10.01 -1.65
C VAL A 35 5.15 11.23 -1.59
N CYS A 36 4.53 11.43 -0.43
CA CYS A 36 3.77 12.64 -0.12
C CYS A 36 4.46 13.35 1.06
N ARG A 37 4.61 14.67 0.94
CA ARG A 37 5.06 15.52 2.04
C ARG A 37 3.87 16.36 2.49
N PHE A 38 3.69 16.45 3.79
CA PHE A 38 2.65 17.22 4.43
C PHE A 38 3.22 17.82 5.72
N ASP A 39 2.64 18.93 6.15
CA ASP A 39 2.99 19.62 7.37
C ASP A 39 1.85 19.45 8.38
N LEU A 40 2.19 19.31 9.66
CA LEU A 40 1.24 19.37 10.76
C LEU A 40 1.60 20.57 11.63
N THR A 41 0.58 21.28 12.13
CA THR A 41 0.80 22.25 13.21
C THR A 41 1.22 21.53 14.49
N ALA A 42 1.92 22.23 15.39
CA ALA A 42 2.28 21.68 16.69
C ALA A 42 1.07 21.19 17.50
N GLN A 43 -0.12 21.79 17.29
CA GLN A 43 -1.36 21.37 17.93
C GLN A 43 -1.89 20.05 17.36
N GLU A 44 -1.86 19.86 16.04
CA GLU A 44 -2.28 18.61 15.38
C GLU A 44 -1.34 17.46 15.73
N ALA A 45 -0.02 17.72 15.72
CA ALA A 45 0.99 16.73 16.08
C ALA A 45 0.92 16.30 17.56
N ALA A 46 0.30 17.11 18.44
CA ALA A 46 0.07 16.77 19.84
C ALA A 46 -1.17 15.89 20.07
N GLN A 47 -1.98 15.65 19.04
CA GLN A 47 -3.17 14.79 19.10
C GLN A 47 -2.88 13.39 18.54
N ARG A 48 -3.85 12.49 18.67
CA ARG A 48 -3.79 11.18 18.00
C ARG A 48 -3.91 11.38 16.49
N VAL A 49 -2.92 10.90 15.74
CA VAL A 49 -2.89 11.00 14.28
C VAL A 49 -3.04 9.62 13.65
N VAL A 50 -4.02 9.49 12.75
CA VAL A 50 -4.30 8.24 12.03
C VAL A 50 -4.17 8.47 10.54
N LEU A 51 -3.28 7.73 9.89
CA LEU A 51 -3.20 7.65 8.44
C LEU A 51 -4.23 6.64 7.94
N THR A 52 -5.10 7.05 7.03
CA THR A 52 -6.11 6.18 6.42
C THR A 52 -5.87 6.08 4.92
N LEU A 53 -5.74 4.86 4.41
CA LEU A 53 -5.83 4.55 2.99
C LEU A 53 -7.24 4.01 2.75
N GLU A 54 -8.11 4.79 2.09
CA GLU A 54 -9.50 4.39 1.82
C GLU A 54 -9.60 3.17 0.89
N GLY A 55 -8.60 2.99 0.01
CA GLY A 55 -8.44 1.81 -0.84
C GLY A 55 -7.08 1.84 -1.54
N VAL A 56 -6.44 0.68 -1.66
CA VAL A 56 -5.15 0.52 -2.34
C VAL A 56 -5.00 -0.88 -2.90
N GLU A 57 -4.83 -1.01 -4.21
CA GLU A 57 -4.73 -2.31 -4.86
C GLU A 57 -3.29 -2.58 -5.35
N SER A 58 -2.73 -3.77 -5.16
CA SER A 58 -3.27 -4.94 -4.44
C SER A 58 -2.83 -5.00 -2.96
N SER A 59 -1.72 -4.35 -2.65
CA SER A 59 -1.17 -4.26 -1.30
C SER A 59 -0.32 -3.00 -1.18
N ALA A 60 -0.11 -2.53 0.05
CA ALA A 60 0.75 -1.37 0.31
C ALA A 60 1.48 -1.50 1.63
N ALA A 61 2.78 -1.23 1.59
CA ALA A 61 3.60 -1.00 2.76
C ALA A 61 3.76 0.52 2.99
N VAL A 62 3.61 0.96 4.23
CA VAL A 62 3.60 2.38 4.61
C VAL A 62 4.80 2.69 5.49
N TRP A 63 5.49 3.77 5.14
CA TRP A 63 6.54 4.38 5.95
C TRP A 63 6.22 5.85 6.21
N LEU A 64 6.59 6.34 7.38
CA LEU A 64 6.53 7.76 7.73
C LEU A 64 7.82 8.17 8.44
N ASN A 65 8.46 9.24 7.96
CA ASN A 65 9.70 9.77 8.53
C ASN A 65 10.82 8.72 8.70
N GLY A 66 10.88 7.75 7.78
CA GLY A 66 11.85 6.64 7.80
C GLY A 66 11.46 5.45 8.67
N ALA A 67 10.39 5.54 9.46
CA ALA A 67 9.87 4.43 10.26
C ALA A 67 8.86 3.60 9.46
N PHE A 68 8.95 2.28 9.53
CA PHE A 68 7.92 1.39 9.01
C PHE A 68 6.69 1.45 9.90
N ILE A 69 5.53 1.69 9.30
CA ILE A 69 4.26 1.85 9.99
C ILE A 69 3.43 0.58 9.91
N GLY A 70 3.38 -0.06 8.74
CA GLY A 70 2.59 -1.26 8.53
C GLY A 70 2.41 -1.62 7.08
N TYR A 71 1.63 -2.67 6.86
CA TYR A 71 1.32 -3.24 5.56
C TYR A 71 -0.13 -3.71 5.52
N GLY A 72 -0.79 -3.60 4.36
CA GLY A 72 -2.17 -4.03 4.13
C GLY A 72 -2.38 -4.58 2.73
N GLU A 73 -3.32 -5.51 2.60
CA GLU A 73 -3.61 -6.28 1.36
C GLU A 73 -5.10 -6.24 0.95
N ASP A 74 -5.94 -5.53 1.70
CA ASP A 74 -7.35 -5.41 1.37
C ASP A 74 -7.57 -4.20 0.47
N GLY A 75 -7.78 -4.46 -0.82
CA GLY A 75 -7.83 -3.43 -1.85
C GLY A 75 -9.02 -2.47 -1.77
N PHE A 76 -10.14 -2.94 -1.20
CA PHE A 76 -11.43 -2.23 -1.27
C PHE A 76 -12.00 -1.89 0.10
N THR A 77 -11.24 -2.13 1.18
CA THR A 77 -11.62 -1.74 2.54
C THR A 77 -10.60 -0.74 3.11
N PRO A 78 -11.05 0.31 3.82
CA PRO A 78 -10.12 1.28 4.40
C PRO A 78 -9.16 0.64 5.40
N THR A 79 -7.85 0.87 5.19
CA THR A 79 -6.79 0.47 6.13
C THR A 79 -6.34 1.68 6.94
N ARG A 80 -6.26 1.53 8.26
CA ARG A 80 -5.96 2.62 9.21
C ARG A 80 -4.71 2.30 10.03
N TYR A 81 -3.83 3.29 10.13
CA TYR A 81 -2.58 3.19 10.87
C TYR A 81 -2.48 4.31 11.90
N ASP A 82 -2.26 3.97 13.17
CA ASP A 82 -1.93 4.97 14.19
C ASP A 82 -0.47 5.40 14.00
N VAL A 83 -0.27 6.65 13.61
CA VAL A 83 1.06 7.20 13.27
C VAL A 83 1.51 8.27 14.27
N THR A 84 0.82 8.38 15.41
CA THR A 84 1.05 9.41 16.42
C THR A 84 2.52 9.46 16.90
N SER A 85 3.19 8.31 17.00
CA SER A 85 4.60 8.24 17.42
C SER A 85 5.62 8.55 16.31
N ALA A 86 5.18 8.61 15.05
CA ALA A 86 6.04 8.78 13.89
C ALA A 86 5.93 10.16 13.23
N VAL A 87 4.89 10.94 13.56
CA VAL A 87 4.74 12.32 13.10
C VAL A 87 5.72 13.26 13.80
N ARG A 88 6.03 14.39 13.14
CA ARG A 88 6.87 15.47 13.66
C ARG A 88 6.19 16.79 13.33
N ALA A 89 6.34 17.77 14.21
CA ALA A 89 5.98 19.17 13.95
C ALA A 89 7.12 19.90 13.25
#